data_AF-A0A432ZYC5-F1
#
_entry.id   AF-A0A432ZYC5-F1
#
_cell.length_a   1.000
_cell.length_b   1.000
_cell.length_c   1.000
_cell.angle_alpha   90.00
_cell.angle_beta   90.00
_cell.angle_gamma   90.00
#
_symmetry.space_group_name_H-M   'P 1'
#
loop_
_entity.id
_entity.type
_entity.pdbx_description
1 polymer ?
#
loop_
_entity_poly.entity_id
_entity_poly.type
_entity_poly.pdbx_seq_one_letter_code
_entity_poly.pdbx_strand_id
1 'polypeptide(L)'
;MVKEKLTQDAAMGNSGMGAGTDGELYCLCRTPYDPLRFMIGCDGCDQWFHGECVGVSESESELVDMYYCPDCTDKGHQSSWKTKCANPACNKPALLPQGKYCTRACGMIVAHARLTQSEAKRRAILGESNYHGHARSGLVSAADMDDRKRLIQVREQQGKVRRAIELIERRTRFLKKVVRRAMVMRAGGENGVPVTVSPQKTTKSKGKGKKGAGGEEDGALCGFDFRLVWDDGKWRDGDENFDGSDDDLSDVDMSEDGKKSGRVCRDPKKKCGKHVGWQKLKMLEVEQEKGIQTHLLTKLGKEEKQIKARMKR
;
A
#
# COMPACT_ATOMS: atom_id res chain seq x y z
N MET A 1 -19.00 28.32 -30.98
CA MET A 1 -18.23 28.94 -29.88
C MET A 1 -19.16 29.03 -28.69
N VAL A 2 -19.05 28.07 -27.76
CA VAL A 2 -19.85 28.01 -26.55
C VAL A 2 -19.06 28.76 -25.47
N LYS A 3 -19.57 29.88 -24.96
CA LYS A 3 -18.96 30.54 -23.80
C LYS A 3 -19.58 29.92 -22.56
N GLU A 4 -18.83 29.07 -21.86
CA GLU A 4 -18.71 29.13 -20.40
C GLU A 4 -17.71 28.12 -19.86
N LYS A 5 -16.73 28.64 -19.10
CA LYS A 5 -16.40 28.24 -17.73
C LYS A 5 -15.25 29.11 -17.23
N LEU A 6 -15.43 29.74 -16.08
CA LEU A 6 -14.39 29.89 -15.04
C LEU A 6 -15.03 30.48 -13.78
N THR A 7 -15.12 29.64 -12.74
CA THR A 7 -15.29 30.06 -11.35
C THR A 7 -13.92 30.44 -10.78
N GLN A 8 -13.79 31.61 -10.14
CA GLN A 8 -13.06 31.82 -8.87
C GLN A 8 -13.03 33.29 -8.44
N ASP A 9 -13.00 33.47 -7.13
CA ASP A 9 -13.14 34.69 -6.33
C ASP A 9 -12.05 35.77 -6.47
N ALA A 10 -12.44 36.99 -6.10
CA ALA A 10 -11.70 38.10 -5.47
C ALA A 10 -10.53 38.80 -6.22
N ALA A 11 -10.75 40.05 -6.67
CA ALA A 11 -10.13 41.28 -6.14
C ALA A 11 -10.37 42.50 -7.07
N MET A 12 -10.41 43.68 -6.46
CA MET A 12 -10.83 44.99 -6.97
C MET A 12 -9.93 45.56 -8.08
N GLY A 13 -10.49 46.38 -8.99
CA GLY A 13 -9.68 47.37 -9.74
C GLY A 13 -10.15 47.78 -11.15
N ASN A 14 -11.17 48.64 -11.23
CA ASN A 14 -11.29 49.79 -12.15
C ASN A 14 -11.11 49.63 -13.68
N SER A 15 -12.20 49.77 -14.44
CA SER A 15 -12.42 50.80 -15.49
C SER A 15 -13.20 50.28 -16.71
N GLY A 16 -14.42 50.78 -16.90
CA GLY A 16 -14.96 51.03 -18.24
C GLY A 16 -15.78 49.94 -18.93
N MET A 17 -16.85 49.43 -18.31
CA MET A 17 -17.96 48.84 -19.08
C MET A 17 -18.87 49.97 -19.57
N GLY A 18 -18.71 50.32 -20.84
CA GLY A 18 -19.62 51.23 -21.55
C GLY A 18 -21.03 50.67 -21.58
N ALA A 19 -21.98 51.51 -21.19
CA ALA A 19 -23.41 51.29 -21.28
C ALA A 19 -23.81 50.97 -22.73
N GLY A 20 -24.25 49.73 -22.95
CA GLY A 20 -25.04 49.35 -24.13
C GLY A 20 -26.48 49.78 -23.89
N THR A 21 -26.92 50.72 -24.72
CA THR A 21 -28.27 51.28 -24.90
C THR A 21 -29.44 50.50 -24.31
N ASP A 22 -30.26 51.20 -23.52
CA ASP A 22 -31.61 50.83 -23.11
C ASP A 22 -32.46 50.39 -24.32
N GLY A 23 -32.92 49.14 -24.30
CA GLY A 23 -34.10 48.70 -25.05
C GLY A 23 -33.89 47.91 -26.33
N GLU A 24 -32.71 47.35 -26.60
CA GLU A 24 -32.59 46.41 -27.73
C GLU A 24 -33.41 45.14 -27.43
N LEU A 25 -34.51 44.98 -28.18
CA LEU A 25 -35.45 43.88 -28.03
C LEU A 25 -35.02 42.73 -28.93
N TYR A 26 -34.90 41.54 -28.35
CA TYR A 26 -34.53 40.34 -29.07
C TYR A 26 -35.72 39.38 -29.15
N CYS A 27 -35.57 38.36 -30.00
CA CYS A 27 -36.54 37.30 -30.20
C CYS A 27 -37.89 37.78 -30.74
N LEU A 28 -38.75 36.83 -31.11
CA LEU A 28 -40.14 37.05 -31.55
C LEU A 28 -41.00 37.68 -30.44
N CYS A 29 -40.64 37.46 -29.16
CA CYS A 29 -41.36 38.02 -28.01
C CYS A 29 -41.02 39.50 -27.73
N ARG A 30 -40.04 40.07 -28.44
CA ARG A 30 -39.60 41.47 -28.28
C ARG A 30 -39.35 41.83 -26.81
N THR A 31 -38.55 41.01 -26.14
CA THR A 31 -38.12 41.26 -24.75
C THR A 31 -36.63 41.61 -24.71
N PRO A 32 -36.17 42.39 -23.73
CA PRO A 32 -34.75 42.67 -23.56
C PRO A 32 -33.97 41.39 -23.25
N TYR A 33 -32.64 41.45 -23.40
CA TYR A 33 -31.75 40.35 -23.05
C TYR A 33 -31.83 39.99 -21.57
N ASP A 34 -32.01 38.70 -21.28
CA ASP A 34 -32.00 38.14 -19.93
C ASP A 34 -30.85 37.13 -19.81
N PRO A 35 -29.83 37.38 -18.99
CA PRO A 35 -28.70 36.47 -18.78
C PRO A 35 -29.10 35.07 -18.28
N LEU A 36 -30.28 34.93 -17.66
CA LEU A 36 -30.75 33.66 -17.12
C LEU A 36 -31.46 32.79 -18.17
N ARG A 37 -31.74 33.34 -19.36
CA ARG A 37 -32.48 32.64 -20.41
C ARG A 37 -31.55 32.26 -21.54
N PHE A 38 -31.57 30.99 -21.90
CA PHE A 38 -30.83 30.49 -23.05
C PHE A 38 -31.36 31.10 -24.36
N MET A 39 -30.44 31.57 -25.21
CA MET A 39 -30.72 32.14 -26.52
C MET A 39 -29.89 31.47 -27.63
N ILE A 40 -30.47 31.36 -28.82
CA ILE A 40 -29.87 30.79 -30.02
C ILE A 40 -29.91 31.83 -31.16
N GLY A 41 -28.80 31.93 -31.91
CA GLY A 41 -28.68 32.82 -33.07
C GLY A 41 -29.08 32.12 -34.37
N CYS A 42 -29.77 32.84 -35.26
CA CYS A 42 -30.12 32.37 -36.60
C CYS A 42 -28.97 32.60 -37.60
N ASP A 43 -28.52 31.57 -38.29
CA ASP A 43 -27.44 31.63 -39.30
C ASP A 43 -27.85 32.33 -40.61
N GLY A 44 -29.13 32.65 -40.79
CA GLY A 44 -29.65 33.33 -41.98
C GLY A 44 -29.86 34.83 -41.82
N CYS A 45 -30.21 35.30 -40.63
CA CYS A 45 -30.53 36.70 -40.37
C CYS A 45 -29.78 37.31 -39.18
N ASP A 46 -28.90 36.55 -38.53
CA ASP A 46 -28.06 36.94 -37.39
C ASP A 46 -28.84 37.50 -36.17
N GLN A 47 -30.15 37.24 -36.10
CA GLN A 47 -30.99 37.60 -34.95
C GLN A 47 -30.96 36.52 -33.86
N TRP A 48 -31.14 36.95 -32.61
CA TRP A 48 -31.13 36.10 -31.43
C TRP A 48 -32.55 35.80 -30.93
N PHE A 49 -32.79 34.53 -30.60
CA PHE A 49 -34.08 34.02 -30.17
C PHE A 49 -33.95 33.26 -28.86
N HIS A 50 -34.91 33.40 -27.93
CA HIS A 50 -34.96 32.55 -26.74
C HIS A 50 -35.28 31.12 -27.16
N GLY A 51 -34.56 30.13 -26.61
CA GLY A 51 -34.78 28.73 -26.93
C GLY A 51 -36.25 28.30 -26.73
N GLU A 52 -36.88 28.74 -25.64
CA GLU A 52 -38.30 28.49 -25.34
C GLU A 52 -39.26 29.07 -26.39
N CYS A 53 -38.95 30.25 -26.94
CA CYS A 53 -39.79 30.90 -27.94
C CYS A 53 -39.72 30.22 -29.32
N VAL A 54 -38.65 29.49 -29.59
CA VAL A 54 -38.44 28.77 -30.86
C VAL A 54 -38.44 27.25 -30.71
N GLY A 55 -38.79 26.75 -29.53
CA GLY A 55 -38.89 25.32 -29.24
C GLY A 55 -37.56 24.57 -29.22
N VAL A 56 -36.44 25.25 -28.97
CA VAL A 56 -35.11 24.64 -28.84
C VAL A 56 -34.68 24.70 -27.38
N SER A 57 -34.59 23.54 -26.72
CA SER A 57 -34.05 23.49 -25.36
C SER A 57 -32.54 23.73 -25.35
N GLU A 58 -32.01 24.18 -24.21
CA GLU A 58 -30.56 24.33 -24.01
C GLU A 58 -29.81 23.03 -24.31
N SER A 59 -30.37 21.87 -23.94
CA SER A 59 -29.77 20.57 -24.20
C SER A 59 -29.74 20.18 -25.68
N GLU A 60 -30.74 20.62 -26.45
CA GLU A 60 -30.79 20.40 -27.90
C GLU A 60 -29.88 21.38 -28.64
N SER A 61 -29.59 22.54 -28.06
CA SER A 61 -28.69 23.52 -28.68
C SER A 61 -27.29 22.96 -28.95
N GLU A 62 -26.79 22.05 -28.11
CA GLU A 62 -25.51 21.36 -28.35
C GLU A 62 -25.53 20.47 -29.61
N LEU A 63 -26.72 20.01 -30.00
CA LEU A 63 -26.97 19.20 -31.18
C LEU A 63 -27.26 20.05 -32.42
N VAL A 64 -27.56 21.34 -32.28
CA VAL A 64 -27.70 22.22 -33.45
C VAL A 64 -26.36 22.29 -34.17
N ASP A 65 -26.39 22.07 -35.47
CA ASP A 65 -25.26 22.34 -36.36
C ASP A 65 -25.43 23.72 -37.00
N MET A 66 -26.57 23.95 -37.64
CA MET A 66 -27.01 25.25 -38.16
C MET A 66 -28.47 25.49 -37.77
N TYR A 67 -28.79 26.68 -37.24
CA TYR A 67 -30.14 27.05 -36.86
C TYR A 67 -30.68 28.17 -37.75
N TYR A 68 -31.93 28.00 -38.21
CA TYR A 68 -32.67 29.02 -38.93
C TYR A 68 -34.00 29.30 -38.22
N CYS A 69 -34.32 30.57 -38.04
CA CYS A 69 -35.58 31.00 -37.43
C CYS A 69 -36.78 30.68 -38.35
N PRO A 70 -38.03 30.78 -37.84
CA PRO A 70 -39.23 30.53 -38.65
C PRO A 70 -39.26 31.35 -39.95
N ASP A 71 -38.92 32.64 -39.88
CA ASP A 71 -38.89 33.53 -41.07
C ASP A 71 -37.86 33.12 -42.12
N CYS A 72 -36.71 32.58 -41.69
CA CYS A 72 -35.69 32.04 -42.60
C CYS A 72 -36.10 30.67 -43.14
N THR A 73 -36.82 29.88 -42.33
CA THR A 73 -37.33 28.57 -42.76
C THR A 73 -38.37 28.73 -43.86
N ASP A 74 -39.26 29.71 -43.75
CA ASP A 74 -40.25 30.06 -44.78
C ASP A 74 -39.61 30.53 -46.09
N LYS A 75 -38.38 31.08 -46.02
CA LYS A 75 -37.57 31.45 -47.19
C LYS A 75 -36.81 30.27 -47.81
N GLY A 76 -37.00 29.07 -47.29
CA GLY A 76 -36.40 27.83 -47.81
C GLY A 76 -35.10 27.40 -47.13
N HIS A 77 -34.68 28.06 -46.03
CA HIS A 77 -33.55 27.57 -45.24
C HIS A 77 -33.98 26.40 -44.33
N GLN A 78 -33.06 25.49 -44.04
CA GLN A 78 -33.35 24.31 -43.20
C GLN A 78 -32.30 24.17 -42.12
N SER A 79 -32.74 24.08 -40.85
CA SER A 79 -31.84 23.83 -39.72
C SER A 79 -31.25 22.42 -39.81
N SER A 80 -29.95 22.29 -39.57
CA SER A 80 -29.25 21.01 -39.51
C SER A 80 -28.90 20.64 -38.07
N TRP A 81 -28.89 19.34 -37.79
CA TRP A 81 -28.69 18.79 -36.46
C TRP A 81 -27.61 17.71 -36.49
N LYS A 82 -26.71 17.72 -35.50
CA LYS A 82 -25.69 16.71 -35.26
C LYS A 82 -26.33 15.42 -34.79
N THR A 83 -25.78 14.30 -35.23
CA THR A 83 -26.20 12.97 -34.75
C THR A 83 -25.93 12.86 -33.25
N LYS A 84 -26.96 12.55 -32.46
CA LYS A 84 -26.82 12.31 -31.02
C LYS A 84 -26.04 11.05 -30.68
N CYS A 85 -25.46 11.00 -29.49
CA CYS A 85 -24.81 9.82 -28.93
C CYS A 85 -25.75 8.62 -28.93
N ALA A 86 -25.25 7.44 -29.34
CA ALA A 86 -26.02 6.20 -29.34
C ALA A 86 -26.27 5.62 -27.92
N ASN A 87 -25.80 6.29 -26.86
CA ASN A 87 -26.19 5.98 -25.49
C ASN A 87 -27.55 6.63 -25.19
N PRO A 88 -28.63 5.85 -24.94
CA PRO A 88 -29.97 6.40 -24.72
C PRO A 88 -30.08 7.39 -23.55
N ALA A 89 -29.17 7.30 -22.58
CA ALA A 89 -29.12 8.20 -21.43
C ALA A 89 -28.26 9.47 -21.68
N CYS A 90 -27.81 9.72 -22.92
CA CYS A 90 -26.92 10.81 -23.26
C CYS A 90 -27.46 11.63 -24.44
N ASN A 91 -27.56 12.95 -24.25
CA ASN A 91 -28.01 13.89 -25.28
C ASN A 91 -26.87 14.65 -25.97
N LYS A 92 -25.61 14.29 -25.72
CA LYS A 92 -24.45 14.93 -26.36
C LYS A 92 -24.30 14.50 -27.81
N PRO A 93 -23.69 15.33 -28.68
CA PRO A 93 -23.38 14.95 -30.06
C PRO A 93 -22.40 13.78 -30.12
N ALA A 94 -22.56 12.90 -31.10
CA ALA A 94 -21.63 11.81 -31.39
C ALA A 94 -20.36 12.33 -32.07
N LEU A 95 -19.23 11.68 -31.82
CA LEU A 95 -17.93 12.07 -32.39
C LEU A 95 -17.76 11.46 -33.79
N LEU A 96 -18.62 11.82 -34.74
CA LEU A 96 -18.53 11.33 -36.12
C LEU A 96 -17.40 12.01 -36.89
N PRO A 97 -16.68 11.29 -37.78
CA PRO A 97 -16.84 9.87 -38.15
C PRO A 97 -16.17 8.86 -37.20
N GLN A 98 -15.48 9.32 -36.16
CA GLN A 98 -14.63 8.48 -35.30
C GLN A 98 -15.41 7.51 -34.41
N GLY A 99 -16.69 7.77 -34.12
CA GLY A 99 -17.53 6.87 -33.35
C GLY A 99 -18.97 7.33 -33.17
N LYS A 100 -19.83 6.36 -32.80
CA LYS A 100 -21.27 6.57 -32.54
C LYS A 100 -21.57 7.17 -31.16
N TYR A 101 -20.55 7.46 -30.37
CA TYR A 101 -20.69 7.91 -28.98
C TYR A 101 -19.93 9.22 -28.78
N CYS A 102 -20.39 10.06 -27.87
CA CYS A 102 -19.68 11.31 -27.52
C CYS A 102 -18.33 11.03 -26.83
N THR A 103 -18.20 9.89 -26.14
CA THR A 103 -17.00 9.47 -25.42
C THR A 103 -16.86 7.95 -25.40
N ARG A 104 -15.63 7.46 -25.15
CA ARG A 104 -15.37 6.03 -24.91
C ARG A 104 -16.20 5.48 -23.74
N ALA A 105 -16.42 6.29 -22.70
CA ALA A 105 -17.22 5.91 -21.54
C ALA A 105 -18.68 5.61 -21.92
N CYS A 106 -19.32 6.48 -22.72
CA CYS A 106 -20.67 6.22 -23.23
C CYS A 106 -20.74 4.93 -24.05
N GLY A 107 -19.72 4.66 -24.88
CA GLY A 107 -19.62 3.41 -25.61
C GLY A 107 -19.52 2.18 -24.70
N MET A 108 -18.75 2.26 -23.61
CA MET A 108 -18.61 1.18 -22.64
C MET A 108 -19.90 0.93 -21.86
N ILE A 109 -20.66 1.98 -21.49
CA ILE A 109 -21.95 1.82 -20.79
C ILE A 109 -22.93 1.02 -21.65
N VAL A 110 -23.07 1.39 -22.93
CA VAL A 110 -23.97 0.69 -23.86
C VAL A 110 -23.51 -0.73 -24.12
N ALA A 111 -22.19 -0.95 -24.31
CA ALA A 111 -21.64 -2.28 -24.47
C ALA A 111 -21.89 -3.16 -23.24
N HIS A 112 -21.68 -2.62 -22.03
CA HIS A 112 -21.94 -3.33 -20.78
C HIS A 112 -23.42 -3.70 -20.65
N ALA A 113 -24.34 -2.77 -20.92
CA ALA A 113 -25.78 -3.03 -20.88
C ALA A 113 -26.21 -4.15 -21.85
N ARG A 114 -25.59 -4.24 -23.04
CA ARG A 114 -25.84 -5.34 -23.98
C ARG A 114 -25.32 -6.67 -23.46
N LEU A 115 -24.11 -6.68 -22.89
CA LEU A 115 -23.52 -7.88 -22.30
C LEU A 115 -24.36 -8.38 -21.13
N THR A 116 -24.77 -7.52 -20.20
CA THR A 116 -25.60 -7.91 -19.06
C THR A 116 -26.95 -8.48 -19.48
N GLN A 117 -27.61 -7.89 -20.49
CA GLN A 117 -28.83 -8.46 -21.06
C GLN A 117 -28.58 -9.83 -21.71
N SER A 118 -27.48 -9.99 -22.46
CA SER A 118 -27.12 -11.26 -23.07
C SER A 118 -26.83 -12.34 -22.03
N GLU A 119 -26.13 -11.99 -20.94
CA GLU A 119 -25.86 -12.89 -19.84
C GLU A 119 -27.12 -13.24 -19.05
N ALA A 120 -28.02 -12.29 -18.82
CA ALA A 120 -29.31 -12.54 -18.17
C ALA A 120 -30.15 -13.51 -19.01
N LYS A 121 -30.20 -13.32 -20.33
CA LYS A 121 -30.86 -14.24 -21.26
C LYS A 121 -30.22 -15.64 -21.24
N ARG A 122 -28.88 -15.71 -21.23
CA ARG A 122 -28.13 -16.98 -21.10
C ARG A 122 -28.46 -17.69 -19.78
N ARG A 123 -28.45 -16.97 -18.64
CA ARG A 123 -28.78 -17.50 -17.31
C ARG A 123 -30.22 -18.03 -17.26
N ALA A 124 -31.17 -17.31 -17.87
CA ALA A 124 -32.56 -17.74 -17.95
C ALA A 124 -32.74 -19.05 -18.75
N ILE A 125 -31.98 -19.23 -19.84
CA ILE A 125 -32.00 -20.46 -20.64
C ILE A 125 -31.39 -21.64 -19.86
N LEU A 126 -30.31 -21.40 -19.12
CA LEU A 126 -29.54 -22.46 -18.45
C LEU A 126 -30.01 -22.77 -17.01
N GLY A 127 -31.02 -22.06 -16.49
CA GLY A 127 -31.55 -22.31 -15.14
C GLY A 127 -30.56 -22.03 -14.00
N GLU A 128 -29.53 -21.21 -14.23
CA GLU A 128 -28.51 -20.89 -13.23
C GLU A 128 -29.05 -19.86 -12.23
N SER A 129 -29.54 -20.31 -11.07
CA SER A 129 -29.82 -19.43 -9.94
C SER A 129 -28.51 -18.95 -9.30
N ASN A 130 -28.26 -17.65 -9.46
CA ASN A 130 -27.45 -16.81 -8.57
C ASN A 130 -26.01 -17.29 -8.23
N TYR A 131 -25.12 -17.36 -9.23
CA TYR A 131 -23.67 -17.36 -8.99
C TYR A 131 -23.04 -16.06 -9.51
N HIS A 132 -22.48 -15.28 -8.57
CA HIS A 132 -21.72 -14.07 -8.82
C HIS A 132 -20.47 -14.42 -9.65
N GLY A 133 -20.33 -13.76 -10.79
CA GLY A 133 -19.32 -14.08 -11.79
C GLY A 133 -17.89 -13.80 -11.34
N HIS A 134 -16.97 -14.65 -11.77
CA HIS A 134 -15.66 -14.21 -12.20
C HIS A 134 -15.38 -14.78 -13.59
N ALA A 135 -15.48 -13.90 -14.58
CA ALA A 135 -15.06 -14.15 -15.94
C ALA A 135 -13.53 -14.34 -15.99
N ARG A 136 -13.06 -15.60 -15.95
CA ARG A 136 -11.98 -16.15 -16.77
C ARG A 136 -12.28 -17.62 -16.98
N SER A 137 -12.66 -17.98 -18.21
CA SER A 137 -12.62 -19.32 -18.80
C SER A 137 -12.17 -20.45 -17.88
N GLY A 138 -13.13 -21.19 -17.33
CA GLY A 138 -12.89 -22.38 -16.50
C GLY A 138 -14.00 -22.50 -15.47
N LEU A 139 -14.72 -23.62 -15.47
CA LEU A 139 -15.60 -24.00 -14.38
C LEU A 139 -14.72 -24.13 -13.12
N VAL A 140 -14.71 -23.12 -12.25
CA VAL A 140 -13.99 -23.18 -10.96
C VAL A 140 -14.87 -24.01 -10.02
N SER A 141 -14.46 -25.24 -9.75
CA SER A 141 -15.17 -26.14 -8.83
C SER A 141 -15.16 -25.58 -7.40
N ALA A 142 -16.09 -26.03 -6.55
CA ALA A 142 -16.02 -25.76 -5.10
C ALA A 142 -14.66 -26.20 -4.52
N ALA A 143 -14.10 -27.30 -5.04
CA ALA A 143 -12.77 -27.77 -4.69
C ALA A 143 -11.66 -26.76 -5.04
N ASP A 144 -11.79 -26.03 -6.14
CA ASP A 144 -10.83 -24.99 -6.55
C ASP A 144 -10.92 -23.75 -5.66
N MET A 145 -12.12 -23.44 -5.16
CA MET A 145 -12.33 -22.33 -4.21
C MET A 145 -11.73 -22.64 -2.84
N ASP A 146 -11.88 -23.87 -2.36
CA ASP A 146 -11.25 -24.34 -1.12
C ASP A 146 -9.73 -24.38 -1.25
N ASP A 147 -9.19 -24.85 -2.39
CA ASP A 147 -7.76 -24.82 -2.66
C ASP A 147 -7.21 -23.38 -2.74
N ARG A 148 -7.95 -22.43 -3.33
CA ARG A 148 -7.59 -20.99 -3.29
C ARG A 148 -7.56 -20.45 -1.87
N LYS A 149 -8.59 -20.74 -1.07
CA LYS A 149 -8.67 -20.30 0.33
C LYS A 149 -7.52 -20.88 1.15
N ARG A 150 -7.23 -22.17 0.98
CA ARG A 150 -6.13 -22.86 1.64
C ARG A 150 -4.78 -22.29 1.22
N LEU A 151 -4.60 -21.97 -0.06
CA LEU A 151 -3.37 -21.37 -0.58
C LEU A 151 -3.09 -20.00 0.08
N ILE A 152 -4.13 -19.19 0.29
CA ILE A 152 -4.02 -17.90 0.99
C ILE A 152 -3.57 -18.13 2.44
N GLN A 153 -4.21 -19.07 3.15
CA GLN A 153 -3.86 -19.40 4.53
C GLN A 153 -2.41 -19.90 4.67
N VAL A 154 -1.97 -20.81 3.79
CA VAL A 154 -0.61 -21.35 3.80
C VAL A 154 0.42 -20.23 3.57
N ARG A 155 0.15 -19.30 2.65
CA ARG A 155 1.03 -18.14 2.41
C ARG A 155 1.10 -17.19 3.60
N GLU A 156 -0.02 -16.95 4.26
CA GLU A 156 -0.04 -16.14 5.48
C GLU A 156 0.77 -16.80 6.60
N GLN A 157 0.61 -18.12 6.78
CA GLN A 157 1.41 -18.91 7.73
C GLN A 157 2.89 -18.88 7.39
N GLN A 158 3.27 -19.06 6.11
CA GLN A 158 4.66 -18.90 5.67
C GLN A 158 5.20 -17.52 6.02
N GLY A 159 4.42 -16.45 5.83
CA GLY A 159 4.78 -15.09 6.20
C GLY A 159 5.05 -14.93 7.70
N LYS A 160 4.19 -15.51 8.56
CA LYS A 160 4.37 -15.52 10.02
C LYS A 160 5.66 -16.24 10.43
N VAL A 161 5.90 -17.43 9.86
CA VAL A 161 7.10 -18.24 10.15
C VAL A 161 8.37 -17.53 9.68
N ARG A 162 8.36 -16.87 8.49
CA ARG A 162 9.51 -16.09 8.00
C ARG A 162 9.87 -14.95 8.95
N ARG A 163 8.89 -14.20 9.44
CA ARG A 163 9.12 -13.14 10.45
C ARG A 163 9.65 -13.69 11.77
N ALA A 164 9.21 -14.88 12.19
CA ALA A 164 9.77 -15.55 13.37
C ALA A 164 11.25 -15.94 13.17
N ILE A 165 11.60 -16.50 12.00
CA ILE A 165 13.00 -16.83 11.67
C ILE A 165 13.88 -15.58 11.70
N GLU A 166 13.41 -14.47 11.13
CA GLU A 166 14.13 -13.19 11.14
C GLU A 166 14.40 -12.68 12.57
N LEU A 167 13.41 -12.78 13.46
CA LEU A 167 13.55 -12.44 14.87
C LEU A 167 14.58 -13.33 15.59
N ILE A 168 14.53 -14.64 15.33
CA ILE A 168 15.51 -15.60 15.87
C ILE A 168 16.92 -15.28 15.36
N GLU A 169 17.07 -14.88 14.11
CA GLU A 169 18.36 -14.46 13.56
C GLU A 169 18.87 -13.16 14.19
N ARG A 170 17.99 -12.19 14.49
CA ARG A 170 18.33 -10.99 15.27
C ARG A 170 18.83 -11.38 16.66
N ARG A 171 18.09 -12.22 17.39
CA ARG A 171 18.47 -12.78 18.70
C ARG A 171 19.80 -13.53 18.62
N THR A 172 20.03 -14.30 17.57
CA THR A 172 21.28 -15.03 17.33
C THR A 172 22.47 -14.10 17.12
N ARG A 173 22.32 -13.03 16.32
CA ARG A 173 23.38 -12.02 16.15
C ARG A 173 23.75 -11.36 17.47
N PHE A 174 22.74 -10.95 18.25
CA PHE A 174 22.95 -10.38 19.56
C PHE A 174 23.65 -11.35 20.52
N LEU A 175 23.18 -12.60 20.60
CA LEU A 175 23.80 -13.63 21.43
C LEU A 175 25.28 -13.82 21.09
N LYS A 176 25.63 -13.86 19.80
CA LYS A 176 27.03 -13.94 19.36
C LYS A 176 27.87 -12.75 19.84
N LYS A 177 27.33 -11.52 19.78
CA LYS A 177 27.99 -10.31 20.33
C LYS A 177 28.20 -10.46 21.84
N VAL A 178 27.16 -10.82 22.61
CA VAL A 178 27.23 -10.98 24.07
C VAL A 178 28.19 -12.09 24.50
N VAL A 179 28.20 -13.23 23.79
CA VAL A 179 29.15 -14.32 24.05
C VAL A 179 30.59 -13.87 23.81
N ARG A 180 30.85 -13.14 22.72
CA ARG A 180 32.18 -12.57 22.45
C ARG A 180 32.61 -11.59 23.53
N ARG A 181 31.72 -10.69 23.96
CA ARG A 181 31.98 -9.75 25.07
C ARG A 181 32.32 -10.49 26.36
N ALA A 182 31.53 -11.50 26.74
CA ALA A 182 31.75 -12.28 27.94
C ALA A 182 33.10 -13.04 27.95
N MET A 183 33.62 -13.42 26.78
CA MET A 183 34.93 -14.08 26.68
C MET A 183 36.10 -13.15 27.07
N VAL A 184 35.97 -11.84 26.83
CA VAL A 184 37.03 -10.85 27.09
C VAL A 184 36.86 -10.09 28.41
N MET A 185 35.77 -10.29 29.15
CA MET A 185 35.54 -9.64 30.44
C MET A 185 36.44 -10.23 31.55
N ARG A 186 37.15 -9.36 32.27
CA ARG A 186 37.97 -9.67 33.44
C ARG A 186 37.65 -8.71 34.59
N ALA A 187 37.82 -9.17 35.83
CA ALA A 187 37.80 -8.30 37.01
C ALA A 187 39.10 -7.48 37.08
N GLY A 188 39.02 -6.15 37.02
CA GLY A 188 40.14 -5.23 37.25
C GLY A 188 40.31 -4.88 38.73
N GLY A 189 41.52 -4.51 39.14
CA GLY A 189 41.92 -4.17 40.52
C GLY A 189 41.05 -3.09 41.22
N GLU A 190 41.12 -3.12 42.55
CA GLU A 190 40.46 -2.39 43.67
C GLU A 190 39.08 -1.70 43.53
N ASN A 191 38.50 -1.50 42.35
CA ASN A 191 37.18 -0.88 42.16
C ASN A 191 36.23 -1.64 41.21
N GLY A 192 36.58 -2.86 40.77
CA GLY A 192 35.62 -3.77 40.10
C GLY A 192 35.10 -3.31 38.73
N VAL A 193 35.77 -2.33 38.10
CA VAL A 193 35.45 -1.88 36.73
C VAL A 193 35.94 -2.94 35.73
N PRO A 194 35.08 -3.43 34.81
CA PRO A 194 35.48 -4.42 33.82
C PRO A 194 36.44 -3.80 32.78
N VAL A 195 37.61 -4.40 32.61
CA VAL A 195 38.59 -4.00 31.57
C VAL A 195 38.42 -4.90 30.35
N THR A 196 38.36 -4.32 29.15
CA THR A 196 38.41 -5.04 27.88
C THR A 196 39.87 -5.22 27.45
N VAL A 197 40.31 -6.46 27.24
CA VAL A 197 41.67 -6.74 26.74
C VAL A 197 41.64 -7.06 25.25
N SER A 198 42.43 -6.33 24.45
CA SER A 198 42.60 -6.57 23.02
C SER A 198 43.25 -7.94 22.76
N PRO A 199 42.79 -8.72 21.75
CA PRO A 199 43.44 -9.97 21.39
C PRO A 199 44.84 -9.69 20.81
N GLN A 200 45.90 -10.00 21.56
CA GLN A 200 47.26 -9.98 21.03
C GLN A 200 47.43 -11.18 20.08
N LYS A 201 47.79 -10.91 18.81
CA LYS A 201 48.21 -11.95 17.85
C LYS A 201 49.46 -12.62 18.39
N THR A 202 49.36 -13.87 18.83
CA THR A 202 50.52 -14.68 19.17
C THR A 202 51.23 -15.10 17.88
N THR A 203 52.37 -14.47 17.59
CA THR A 203 53.30 -14.96 16.59
C THR A 203 53.88 -16.28 17.10
N LYS A 204 53.66 -17.35 16.34
CA LYS A 204 53.98 -18.73 16.69
C LYS A 204 55.48 -18.99 16.54
N SER A 205 56.29 -18.64 17.55
CA SER A 205 57.67 -19.13 17.66
C SER A 205 57.67 -20.49 18.38
N LYS A 206 58.17 -21.50 17.67
CA LYS A 206 58.16 -22.92 18.05
C LYS A 206 59.27 -23.18 19.10
N GLY A 207 59.01 -22.84 20.36
CA GLY A 207 59.87 -23.14 21.51
C GLY A 207 59.34 -24.35 22.28
N LYS A 208 60.11 -25.44 22.31
CA LYS A 208 59.81 -26.68 23.03
C LYS A 208 60.10 -26.46 24.52
N GLY A 209 59.09 -26.06 25.28
CA GLY A 209 59.19 -25.73 26.71
C GLY A 209 58.14 -26.47 27.55
N LYS A 210 58.64 -27.09 28.62
CA LYS A 210 58.01 -27.85 29.71
C LYS A 210 56.59 -27.37 30.11
N LYS A 211 55.62 -28.30 30.15
CA LYS A 211 54.26 -28.08 30.69
C LYS A 211 54.32 -27.75 32.18
N GLY A 212 54.15 -26.48 32.53
CA GLY A 212 53.65 -26.04 33.83
C GLY A 212 52.15 -25.79 33.69
N ALA A 213 51.33 -26.51 34.45
CA ALA A 213 49.91 -26.27 34.58
C ALA A 213 49.69 -25.15 35.62
N GLY A 214 49.03 -24.06 35.23
CA GLY A 214 48.59 -23.02 36.15
C GLY A 214 48.78 -21.61 35.60
N GLY A 215 47.70 -21.00 35.09
CA GLY A 215 47.66 -19.57 34.79
C GLY A 215 46.81 -19.20 33.57
N GLU A 216 45.50 -19.45 33.58
CA GLU A 216 44.60 -18.90 32.53
C GLU A 216 43.16 -18.58 33.00
N GLU A 217 42.87 -18.56 34.31
CA GLU A 217 41.48 -18.47 34.81
C GLU A 217 41.23 -17.51 35.98
N ASP A 218 42.22 -16.76 36.45
CA ASP A 218 42.04 -15.83 37.55
C ASP A 218 41.40 -14.52 37.05
N GLY A 219 40.15 -14.28 37.47
CA GLY A 219 39.42 -13.03 37.21
C GLY A 219 38.39 -13.05 36.07
N ALA A 220 38.09 -14.19 35.43
CA ALA A 220 37.03 -14.25 34.40
C ALA A 220 35.62 -13.99 34.98
N LEU A 221 34.85 -13.13 34.32
CA LEU A 221 33.49 -12.77 34.73
C LEU A 221 32.41 -13.58 33.99
N CYS A 222 31.20 -13.66 34.57
CA CYS A 222 30.06 -14.37 34.00
C CYS A 222 29.60 -13.79 32.65
N GLY A 223 29.43 -12.47 32.58
CA GLY A 223 29.10 -11.75 31.35
C GLY A 223 27.68 -11.98 30.79
N PHE A 224 26.80 -12.64 31.55
CA PHE A 224 25.40 -12.84 31.15
C PHE A 224 24.67 -11.50 31.01
N ASP A 225 24.01 -11.29 29.88
CA ASP A 225 23.23 -10.07 29.60
C ASP A 225 21.74 -10.39 29.80
N PHE A 226 21.05 -9.62 30.64
CA PHE A 226 19.64 -9.86 30.96
C PHE A 226 18.71 -9.71 29.75
N ARG A 227 19.16 -9.11 28.65
CA ARG A 227 18.37 -9.03 27.41
C ARG A 227 18.20 -10.40 26.74
N LEU A 228 19.01 -11.39 27.08
CA LEU A 228 18.89 -12.76 26.55
C LEU A 228 17.62 -13.51 27.02
N VAL A 229 16.90 -12.97 28.00
CA VAL A 229 15.62 -13.53 28.50
C VAL A 229 14.40 -12.69 28.10
N TRP A 230 14.57 -11.69 27.24
CA TRP A 230 13.44 -10.93 26.71
C TRP A 230 12.51 -11.79 25.84
N ASP A 231 11.22 -11.49 25.94
CA ASP A 231 10.20 -12.04 25.05
C ASP A 231 10.30 -11.47 23.62
N ASP A 232 9.64 -12.14 22.69
CA ASP A 232 9.63 -11.77 21.27
C ASP A 232 8.98 -10.40 21.00
N GLY A 233 8.15 -9.88 21.89
CA GLY A 233 7.56 -8.53 21.78
C GLY A 233 8.61 -7.47 21.96
N LYS A 234 9.39 -7.55 23.05
CA LYS A 234 10.52 -6.65 23.31
C LYS A 234 11.58 -6.68 22.22
N TRP A 235 11.82 -7.86 21.63
CA TRP A 235 12.73 -7.98 20.47
C TRP A 235 12.19 -7.38 19.18
N ARG A 236 10.87 -7.25 19.05
CA ARG A 236 10.19 -6.67 17.88
C ARG A 236 10.10 -5.14 17.98
N ASP A 237 9.74 -4.64 19.16
CA ASP A 237 9.50 -3.21 19.40
C ASP A 237 10.80 -2.44 19.71
N GLY A 238 11.89 -3.15 20.00
CA GLY A 238 13.20 -2.54 20.25
C GLY A 238 13.78 -1.86 19.00
N ASP A 239 14.16 -0.58 19.17
CA ASP A 239 14.76 0.31 18.16
C ASP A 239 15.79 -0.43 17.29
N GLU A 240 15.73 -0.20 15.98
CA GLU A 240 16.64 -0.77 14.99
C GLU A 240 18.10 -0.33 15.23
N ASN A 241 18.30 0.80 15.92
CA ASN A 241 19.60 1.31 16.37
C ASN A 241 20.05 0.78 17.75
N PHE A 242 19.26 -0.06 18.43
CA PHE A 242 19.63 -0.64 19.74
C PHE A 242 20.79 -1.65 19.66
N ASP A 243 21.21 -2.01 18.45
CA ASP A 243 22.43 -2.77 18.21
C ASP A 243 23.72 -1.93 18.33
N GLY A 244 23.55 -0.62 18.56
CA GLY A 244 24.54 0.46 18.58
C GLY A 244 25.47 0.47 19.80
N SER A 245 26.74 0.78 19.47
CA SER A 245 27.94 1.02 20.28
C SER A 245 28.18 0.07 21.46
N ASP A 246 29.20 -0.78 21.30
CA ASP A 246 29.80 -1.66 22.31
C ASP A 246 30.42 -0.88 23.51
N ASP A 247 30.38 0.46 23.49
CA ASP A 247 31.25 1.32 24.30
C ASP A 247 30.62 1.88 25.57
N ASP A 248 29.29 1.89 25.73
CA ASP A 248 28.67 2.46 26.94
C ASP A 248 28.29 1.40 27.97
N LEU A 249 29.30 0.91 28.69
CA LEU A 249 29.14 0.07 29.89
C LEU A 249 28.78 0.89 31.15
N SER A 250 28.53 2.21 31.01
CA SER A 250 28.28 3.13 32.13
C SER A 250 26.81 3.23 32.55
N ASP A 251 25.91 2.61 31.80
CA ASP A 251 24.46 2.65 32.05
C ASP A 251 24.07 1.77 33.26
N VAL A 252 24.25 2.34 34.46
CA VAL A 252 23.69 1.86 35.72
C VAL A 252 22.25 2.33 35.82
N ASP A 253 21.32 1.45 35.46
CA ASP A 253 19.90 1.65 35.78
C ASP A 253 19.73 1.79 37.30
N MET A 254 19.24 2.96 37.74
CA MET A 254 18.99 3.27 39.13
C MET A 254 17.63 2.68 39.51
N SER A 255 17.62 1.44 40.00
CA SER A 255 16.41 0.87 40.61
C SER A 255 16.10 1.59 41.92
N GLU A 256 14.81 1.93 42.16
CA GLU A 256 14.31 2.63 43.35
C GLU A 256 14.64 1.91 44.68
N ASP A 257 14.98 0.62 44.64
CA ASP A 257 15.32 -0.20 45.81
C ASP A 257 16.82 -0.18 46.20
N GLY A 258 17.65 0.65 45.57
CA GLY A 258 19.08 0.79 45.91
C GLY A 258 19.95 -0.45 45.64
N LYS A 259 19.42 -1.48 44.97
CA LYS A 259 20.13 -2.73 44.63
C LYS A 259 20.63 -2.67 43.19
N LYS A 260 21.94 -2.46 43.00
CA LYS A 260 22.62 -2.41 41.69
C LYS A 260 22.54 -3.76 40.96
N SER A 261 21.45 -4.04 40.26
CA SER A 261 21.37 -5.16 39.31
C SER A 261 21.79 -4.66 37.93
N GLY A 262 23.10 -4.59 37.68
CA GLY A 262 23.62 -4.14 36.40
C GLY A 262 23.11 -4.98 35.22
N ARG A 263 22.98 -4.35 34.04
CA ARG A 263 22.58 -4.97 32.74
C ARG A 263 23.33 -6.27 32.41
N VAL A 264 24.54 -6.43 32.95
CA VAL A 264 25.43 -7.58 32.75
C VAL A 264 25.86 -8.16 34.09
N CYS A 265 25.82 -9.49 34.23
CA CYS A 265 26.32 -10.20 35.39
C CYS A 265 27.85 -10.12 35.50
N ARG A 266 28.33 -9.51 36.59
CA ARG A 266 29.76 -9.32 36.89
C ARG A 266 30.30 -10.30 37.94
N ASP A 267 29.53 -11.33 38.29
CA ASP A 267 30.01 -12.36 39.23
C ASP A 267 31.21 -13.12 38.63
N PRO A 268 32.18 -13.56 39.46
CA PRO A 268 33.23 -14.46 39.01
C PRO A 268 32.61 -15.70 38.36
N LYS A 269 33.06 -16.04 37.15
CA LYS A 269 32.47 -17.12 36.34
C LYS A 269 32.35 -18.44 37.10
N LYS A 270 33.34 -18.78 37.93
CA LYS A 270 33.36 -20.00 38.76
C LYS A 270 32.40 -19.97 39.95
N LYS A 271 32.00 -18.78 40.43
CA LYS A 271 31.14 -18.59 41.60
C LYS A 271 29.69 -18.25 41.21
N CYS A 272 29.44 -17.95 39.94
CA CYS A 272 28.11 -17.60 39.45
C CYS A 272 27.22 -18.86 39.27
N GLY A 273 26.45 -19.21 40.29
CA GLY A 273 25.51 -20.34 40.24
C GLY A 273 24.25 -20.09 39.40
N LYS A 274 23.92 -18.83 39.09
CA LYS A 274 22.67 -18.46 38.39
C LYS A 274 22.74 -18.62 36.88
N HIS A 275 23.93 -18.51 36.29
CA HIS A 275 24.12 -18.52 34.83
C HIS A 275 25.17 -19.57 34.42
N VAL A 276 25.07 -20.78 34.95
CA VAL A 276 26.04 -21.83 34.63
C VAL A 276 25.88 -22.24 33.17
N GLY A 277 26.95 -22.10 32.38
CA GLY A 277 26.99 -22.54 30.98
C GLY A 277 26.01 -21.82 30.04
N TRP A 278 25.52 -20.63 30.43
CA TRP A 278 24.50 -19.88 29.69
C TRP A 278 24.86 -19.68 28.21
N GLN A 279 26.15 -19.54 27.89
CA GLN A 279 26.63 -19.35 26.51
C GLN A 279 26.20 -20.52 25.62
N LYS A 280 26.47 -21.76 26.06
CA LYS A 280 26.16 -22.96 25.29
C LYS A 280 24.66 -23.23 25.30
N LEU A 281 24.00 -23.06 26.45
CA LEU A 281 22.56 -23.29 26.58
C LEU A 281 21.76 -22.36 25.66
N LYS A 282 22.03 -21.05 25.69
CA LYS A 282 21.32 -20.08 24.85
C LYS A 282 21.61 -20.27 23.36
N MET A 283 22.82 -20.69 22.98
CA MET A 283 23.15 -21.03 21.59
C MET A 283 22.34 -22.23 21.09
N LEU A 284 22.24 -23.29 21.89
CA LEU A 284 21.44 -24.47 21.57
C LEU A 284 19.94 -24.14 21.50
N GLU A 285 19.45 -23.29 22.40
CA GLU A 285 18.05 -22.85 22.42
C GLU A 285 17.67 -22.13 21.12
N VAL A 286 18.43 -21.11 20.70
CA VAL A 286 18.14 -20.38 19.45
C VAL A 286 18.35 -21.23 18.20
N GLU A 287 19.29 -22.19 18.24
CA GLU A 287 19.51 -23.14 17.14
C GLU A 287 18.33 -24.11 16.99
N GLN A 288 17.84 -24.66 18.11
CA GLN A 288 16.64 -25.51 18.13
C GLN A 288 15.42 -24.74 17.64
N GLU A 289 15.21 -23.51 18.14
CA GLU A 289 14.09 -22.65 17.74
C GLU A 289 14.11 -22.39 16.22
N LYS A 290 15.29 -22.03 15.68
CA LYS A 290 15.49 -21.86 14.23
C LYS A 290 15.21 -23.17 13.47
N GLY A 291 15.67 -24.31 13.98
CA GLY A 291 15.42 -25.63 13.40
C GLY A 291 13.94 -25.94 13.28
N ILE A 292 13.15 -25.65 14.32
CA ILE A 292 11.70 -25.87 14.33
C ILE A 292 11.02 -24.98 13.27
N GLN A 293 11.33 -23.69 13.26
CA GLN A 293 10.72 -22.75 12.32
C GLN A 293 11.09 -23.04 10.86
N THR A 294 12.35 -23.39 10.58
CA THR A 294 12.81 -23.74 9.22
C THR A 294 12.18 -25.05 8.72
N HIS A 295 12.02 -26.04 9.59
CA HIS A 295 11.29 -27.26 9.28
C HIS A 295 9.81 -26.97 8.95
N LEU A 296 9.14 -26.13 9.76
CA LEU A 296 7.76 -25.71 9.51
C LEU A 296 7.61 -24.97 8.18
N LEU A 297 8.53 -24.04 7.86
CA LEU A 297 8.53 -23.35 6.57
C LEU A 297 8.68 -24.32 5.39
N THR A 298 9.53 -25.33 5.53
CA THR A 298 9.71 -26.38 4.53
C THR A 298 8.43 -27.19 4.34
N LYS A 299 7.74 -27.56 5.43
CA LYS A 299 6.45 -28.28 5.38
C LYS A 299 5.39 -27.46 4.66
N LEU A 300 5.23 -26.18 5.01
CA LEU A 300 4.29 -25.26 4.35
C LEU A 300 4.63 -25.05 2.86
N GLY A 301 5.92 -25.02 2.51
CA GLY A 301 6.35 -24.93 1.12
C GLY A 301 5.99 -26.17 0.28
N LYS A 302 6.04 -27.37 0.88
CA LYS A 302 5.56 -28.60 0.22
C LYS A 302 4.04 -28.58 0.03
N GLU A 303 3.29 -28.14 1.04
CA GLU A 303 1.83 -28.01 0.97
C GLU A 303 1.40 -27.01 -0.12
N GLU A 304 2.07 -25.84 -0.20
CA GLU A 304 1.80 -24.85 -1.24
C GLU A 304 2.00 -25.43 -2.65
N LYS A 305 3.07 -26.21 -2.87
CA LYS A 305 3.34 -26.88 -4.15
C LYS A 305 2.24 -27.91 -4.48
N GLN A 306 1.76 -28.66 -3.50
CA GLN A 306 0.68 -29.63 -3.68
C GLN A 306 -0.65 -28.97 -4.07
N ILE A 307 -1.04 -27.90 -3.36
CA ILE A 307 -2.26 -27.14 -3.67
C ILE A 307 -2.19 -26.56 -5.09
N LYS A 308 -1.05 -25.93 -5.44
CA LYS A 308 -0.84 -25.41 -6.80
C LYS A 308 -0.87 -26.49 -7.88
N ALA A 309 -0.44 -27.72 -7.56
CA ALA A 309 -0.50 -28.83 -8.49
C ALA A 309 -1.93 -29.35 -8.69
N ARG A 310 -2.79 -29.31 -7.66
CA ARG A 310 -4.21 -29.64 -7.77
C ARG A 310 -4.97 -28.62 -8.62
N MET A 311 -4.76 -27.32 -8.36
CA MET A 311 -5.40 -26.23 -9.10
C MET A 311 -5.01 -26.11 -10.59
N LYS A 312 -4.00 -26.84 -11.04
CA LYS A 312 -3.57 -26.87 -12.45
C LYS A 312 -4.21 -27.99 -13.27
N ARG A 313 -4.88 -28.94 -12.59
CA ARG A 313 -5.60 -30.05 -13.24
C ARG A 313 -6.97 -29.56 -13.69
#